data_AF-A0A8T4BQL0-F1
#
_entry.id   AF-A0A8T4BQL0-F1
#
_cell.length_a   1.000
_cell.length_b   1.000
_cell.length_c   1.000
_cell.angle_alpha   90.00
_cell.angle_beta   90.00
_cell.angle_gamma   90.00
#
_symmetry.space_group_name_H-M   'P 1'
#
loop_
_entity.id
_entity.type
_entity.pdbx_description
1 polymer ?
#
loop_
_entity_poly.entity_id
_entity_poly.type
_entity_poly.pdbx_seq_one_letter_code
_entity_poly.pdbx_strand_id
1 'polypeptide(L)'
;MKKWIWILIIILILLIGGYFGWKSIFRQQTETIGQIGYSEQEEINQLFCASEGEIYFDSTTGESNECCEGLVPKTGLPDGGPAECEEFSQMDGWSTICTNCGNSICESWENKCICPEDCA
;
A
#
# COMPACT_ATOMS: atom_id res chain seq x y z
N MET A 1 -8.90 44.16 56.11
CA MET A 1 -7.97 43.26 55.36
C MET A 1 -8.44 41.80 55.28
N LYS A 2 -8.97 41.18 56.34
CA LYS A 2 -9.39 39.76 56.31
C LYS A 2 -10.55 39.40 55.36
N LYS A 3 -11.44 40.34 55.01
CA LYS A 3 -12.58 40.07 54.10
C LYS A 3 -12.18 39.83 52.64
N TRP A 4 -11.08 40.44 52.18
CA TRP A 4 -10.59 40.27 50.81
C TRP A 4 -9.91 38.90 50.60
N ILE A 5 -9.32 38.33 51.65
CA ILE A 5 -8.66 37.02 51.60
C ILE A 5 -9.68 35.91 51.30
N TRP A 6 -10.86 35.97 51.90
CA TRP A 6 -11.93 34.99 51.65
C TRP A 6 -12.46 35.02 50.21
N ILE A 7 -12.53 36.21 49.60
CA ILE A 7 -12.98 36.37 48.21
C ILE A 7 -11.95 35.73 47.25
N LEU A 8 -10.66 35.93 47.48
CA LEU A 8 -9.60 35.33 46.66
C LEU A 8 -9.59 33.80 46.74
N ILE A 9 -9.86 33.22 47.91
CA ILE A 9 -9.92 31.76 48.09
C ILE A 9 -11.08 31.15 47.29
N ILE A 10 -12.26 31.79 47.29
CA ILE A 10 -13.43 31.28 46.54
C ILE A 10 -13.18 31.31 45.03
N ILE A 11 -12.57 32.39 44.52
CA ILE A 11 -12.23 32.51 43.10
C ILE A 11 -11.23 31.41 42.69
N LEU A 12 -10.22 31.15 43.53
CA LEU A 12 -9.23 30.11 43.27
C LEU A 12 -9.87 28.71 43.18
N ILE A 13 -10.81 28.40 44.06
CA ILE A 13 -11.52 27.10 44.07
C ILE A 13 -12.35 26.92 42.79
N LEU A 14 -13.05 27.97 42.33
CA LEU A 14 -13.85 27.92 41.10
C LEU A 14 -12.97 27.72 39.86
N LEU A 15 -11.82 28.37 39.78
CA LEU A 15 -10.88 28.20 38.67
C LEU A 15 -10.29 26.79 38.62
N ILE A 16 -9.90 26.24 39.78
CA ILE A 16 -9.37 24.87 39.87
C ILE A 16 -10.46 23.85 39.49
N GLY A 17 -11.67 23.99 40.05
CA GLY A 17 -12.79 23.10 39.75
C GLY A 17 -13.17 23.10 38.26
N GLY A 18 -13.22 24.28 37.63
CA GLY A 18 -13.50 24.41 36.19
C GLY A 18 -12.41 23.77 35.32
N TYR A 19 -11.14 23.96 35.66
CA TYR A 19 -10.02 23.38 34.93
C TYR A 19 -10.03 21.84 34.97
N PHE A 20 -10.29 21.25 36.15
CA PHE A 20 -10.34 19.79 36.29
C PHE A 20 -11.53 19.16 35.55
N GLY A 21 -12.72 19.81 35.56
CA GLY A 21 -13.89 19.33 34.81
C GLY A 21 -13.72 19.38 33.29
N TRP A 22 -13.05 20.42 32.77
CA TRP A 22 -12.79 20.54 31.33
C TRP A 22 -11.82 19.46 30.82
N LYS A 23 -10.78 19.15 31.61
CA LYS A 23 -9.77 18.13 31.26
C LYS A 23 -10.35 16.70 31.20
N SER A 24 -11.34 16.37 32.03
CA SER A 24 -11.97 15.03 32.01
C SER A 24 -12.85 14.80 30.79
N ILE A 25 -13.51 15.84 30.27
CA ILE A 25 -14.40 15.72 29.10
C ILE A 25 -13.59 15.56 27.81
N PHE A 26 -12.45 16.22 27.68
CA PHE A 26 -11.62 16.17 26.46
C PHE A 26 -10.80 14.88 26.29
N ARG A 27 -10.65 14.07 27.34
CA ARG A 27 -9.81 12.86 27.25
C ARG A 27 -10.48 11.69 26.53
N GLN A 28 -11.82 11.66 26.42
CA GLN A 28 -12.52 10.52 25.80
C GLN A 28 -12.58 10.56 24.26
N GLN A 29 -12.38 11.71 23.60
CA GLN A 29 -12.52 11.79 22.14
C GLN A 29 -11.26 11.38 21.34
N THR A 30 -10.08 11.29 21.96
CA THR A 30 -8.83 11.07 21.22
C THR A 30 -8.52 9.61 20.92
N GLU A 31 -9.19 8.64 21.54
CA GLU A 31 -8.85 7.21 21.38
C GLU A 31 -9.66 6.52 20.27
N THR A 32 -10.86 7.01 19.94
CA THR A 32 -11.72 6.37 18.92
C THR A 32 -11.37 6.73 17.48
N ILE A 33 -10.59 7.80 17.25
CA ILE A 33 -10.22 8.26 15.91
C ILE A 33 -8.95 7.56 15.39
N GLY A 34 -8.15 6.95 16.29
CA GLY A 34 -6.89 6.29 15.91
C GLY A 34 -7.02 4.90 15.27
N GLN A 35 -8.17 4.23 15.43
CA GLN A 35 -8.35 2.85 14.93
C GLN A 35 -9.10 2.74 13.59
N ILE A 36 -9.78 3.80 13.16
CA ILE A 36 -10.54 3.78 11.89
C ILE A 36 -9.60 3.99 10.68
N GLY A 37 -8.40 4.53 10.89
CA GLY A 37 -7.45 4.81 9.79
C GLY A 37 -6.53 3.65 9.38
N TYR A 38 -6.51 2.53 10.11
CA TYR A 38 -5.53 1.46 9.86
C TYR A 38 -6.06 0.27 9.07
N SER A 39 -7.37 -0.02 9.12
CA SER A 39 -7.95 -1.14 8.35
C SER A 39 -8.33 -0.78 6.92
N GLU A 40 -8.59 0.50 6.61
CA GLU A 40 -8.85 0.94 5.23
C GLU A 40 -7.58 1.18 4.42
N GLN A 41 -6.42 1.40 5.06
CA GLN A 41 -5.19 1.71 4.33
C GLN A 41 -4.54 0.48 3.67
N GLU A 42 -4.85 -0.72 4.15
CA GLU A 42 -4.40 -1.99 3.56
C GLU A 42 -5.15 -2.31 2.25
N GLU A 43 -6.43 -1.92 2.15
CA GLU A 43 -7.26 -2.12 0.95
C GLU A 43 -6.91 -1.11 -0.18
N ILE A 44 -6.42 0.10 0.16
CA ILE A 44 -6.05 1.12 -0.83
C ILE A 44 -4.64 0.87 -1.40
N ASN A 45 -3.73 0.30 -0.61
CA ASN A 45 -2.42 -0.13 -1.13
C ASN A 45 -2.51 -1.37 -2.03
N GLN A 46 -3.55 -2.19 -1.86
CA GLN A 46 -3.85 -3.30 -2.77
C GLN A 46 -4.44 -2.82 -4.12
N LEU A 47 -4.76 -1.52 -4.26
CA LEU A 47 -5.34 -0.94 -5.47
C LEU A 47 -4.29 -0.41 -6.46
N PHE A 48 -3.02 -0.33 -6.09
CA PHE A 48 -1.93 0.23 -6.92
C PHE A 48 -0.82 -0.76 -7.25
N CYS A 49 -1.11 -2.07 -7.21
CA CYS A 49 -0.18 -3.09 -7.65
C CYS A 49 -0.67 -3.77 -8.93
N ALA A 50 0.28 -4.20 -9.77
CA ALA A 50 -0.01 -4.95 -10.98
C ALA A 50 -0.35 -6.40 -10.63
N SER A 51 -1.52 -6.84 -11.10
CA SER A 51 -2.03 -8.20 -10.97
C SER A 51 -1.27 -9.16 -11.89
N GLU A 52 -1.51 -10.46 -11.72
CA GLU A 52 -0.92 -11.49 -12.56
C GLU A 52 -1.30 -11.28 -14.05
N GLY A 53 -0.29 -11.29 -14.92
CA GLY A 53 -0.42 -10.98 -16.35
C GLY A 53 -0.46 -9.49 -16.71
N GLU A 54 -0.48 -8.58 -15.72
CA GLU A 54 -0.42 -7.13 -15.98
C GLU A 54 1.02 -6.61 -16.13
N ILE A 55 1.16 -5.51 -16.87
CA ILE A 55 2.46 -4.88 -17.14
C ILE A 55 2.95 -4.15 -15.88
N TYR A 56 4.09 -4.61 -15.35
CA TYR A 56 4.89 -3.97 -14.30
C TYR A 56 5.51 -2.65 -14.77
N PHE A 57 6.09 -2.63 -15.98
CA PHE A 57 6.75 -1.45 -16.54
C PHE A 57 6.43 -1.31 -18.01
N ASP A 58 5.85 -0.16 -18.34
CA ASP A 58 5.58 0.24 -19.71
C ASP A 58 6.69 1.17 -20.19
N SER A 59 7.57 0.65 -21.06
CA SER A 59 8.67 1.43 -21.64
C SER A 59 8.20 2.63 -22.48
N THR A 60 6.94 2.64 -22.90
CA THR A 60 6.36 3.71 -23.72
C THR A 60 5.86 4.89 -22.88
N THR A 61 5.31 4.63 -21.69
CA THR A 61 4.81 5.67 -20.78
C THR A 61 5.83 6.05 -19.70
N GLY A 62 6.76 5.15 -19.37
CA GLY A 62 7.72 5.30 -18.27
C GLY A 62 7.10 5.07 -16.89
N GLU A 63 5.87 4.57 -16.83
CA GLU A 63 5.20 4.23 -15.58
C GLU A 63 5.61 2.82 -15.12
N SER A 64 5.84 2.68 -13.81
CA SER A 64 6.11 1.39 -13.16
C SER A 64 5.12 1.17 -12.03
N ASN A 65 4.43 0.03 -12.04
CA ASN A 65 3.62 -0.46 -10.92
C ASN A 65 4.42 -1.54 -10.18
N GLU A 66 4.33 -1.59 -8.85
CA GLU A 66 4.88 -2.73 -8.11
C GLU A 66 3.98 -3.96 -8.35
N CYS A 67 4.57 -5.16 -8.48
CA CYS A 67 3.78 -6.38 -8.54
C CYS A 67 3.07 -6.63 -7.20
N CYS A 68 1.85 -7.14 -7.23
CA CYS A 68 1.12 -7.50 -6.02
C CYS A 68 1.86 -8.59 -5.22
N GLU A 69 1.56 -8.72 -3.92
CA GLU A 69 2.21 -9.68 -3.04
C GLU A 69 2.12 -11.12 -3.60
N GLY A 70 3.26 -11.80 -3.63
CA GLY A 70 3.38 -13.15 -4.18
C GLY A 70 3.70 -13.22 -5.67
N LEU A 71 3.70 -12.09 -6.39
CA LEU A 71 4.08 -12.02 -7.79
C LEU A 71 5.51 -11.53 -7.96
N VAL A 72 6.17 -11.99 -9.02
CA VAL A 72 7.53 -11.58 -9.38
C VAL A 72 7.54 -10.93 -10.77
N PRO A 73 8.24 -9.79 -10.95
CA PRO A 73 8.37 -9.16 -12.25
C PRO A 73 9.29 -10.01 -13.15
N LYS A 74 8.81 -10.36 -14.35
CA LYS A 74 9.58 -11.04 -15.40
C LYS A 74 9.54 -10.23 -16.69
N THR A 75 10.69 -10.07 -17.31
CA THR A 75 10.81 -9.39 -18.60
C THR A 75 10.62 -10.40 -19.73
N GLY A 76 9.66 -10.16 -20.63
CA GLY A 76 9.38 -11.06 -21.75
C GLY A 76 8.30 -10.50 -22.68
N LEU A 77 8.15 -11.12 -23.86
CA LEU A 77 7.05 -10.80 -24.76
C LEU A 77 5.82 -11.65 -24.42
N PRO A 78 4.64 -11.04 -24.15
CA PRO A 78 3.41 -11.79 -23.85
C PRO A 78 2.88 -12.57 -25.08
N ASP A 79 3.14 -12.09 -26.30
CA ASP A 79 2.61 -12.69 -27.54
C ASP A 79 3.52 -13.76 -28.18
N GLY A 80 4.40 -14.39 -27.39
CA GLY A 80 5.36 -15.36 -27.92
C GLY A 80 6.47 -14.66 -28.68
N GLY A 81 7.52 -14.30 -27.94
CA GLY A 81 8.78 -13.89 -28.54
C GLY A 81 9.41 -14.99 -29.40
N PRO A 82 10.50 -14.69 -30.14
CA PRO A 82 11.28 -15.68 -30.88
C PRO A 82 11.47 -16.98 -30.07
N ALA A 83 11.56 -18.10 -30.79
CA ALA A 83 11.67 -19.45 -30.24
C ALA A 83 12.81 -19.66 -29.22
N GLU A 84 13.70 -18.68 -29.07
CA GLU A 84 14.83 -18.69 -28.17
C GLU A 84 14.77 -17.47 -27.25
N CYS A 85 14.75 -17.73 -25.95
CA CYS A 85 14.49 -16.73 -24.93
C CYS A 85 15.65 -15.73 -24.72
N GLU A 86 16.70 -15.79 -25.54
CA GLU A 86 17.98 -15.11 -25.33
C GLU A 86 18.22 -13.91 -26.28
N GLU A 87 17.43 -13.76 -27.35
CA GLU A 87 17.67 -12.73 -28.39
C GLU A 87 16.90 -11.42 -28.18
N PHE A 88 16.49 -11.10 -26.96
CA PHE A 88 15.60 -9.95 -26.75
C PHE A 88 16.30 -8.60 -26.68
N SER A 89 17.60 -8.54 -26.42
CA SER A 89 18.33 -7.31 -26.05
C SER A 89 18.36 -6.16 -27.08
N GLN A 90 17.67 -6.27 -28.23
CA GLN A 90 17.64 -5.22 -29.26
C GLN A 90 16.24 -4.86 -29.83
N MET A 91 15.13 -5.38 -29.30
CA MET A 91 13.79 -4.96 -29.77
C MET A 91 13.19 -3.81 -28.95
N ASP A 92 12.72 -2.76 -29.60
CA ASP A 92 11.86 -1.77 -28.95
C ASP A 92 10.53 -2.45 -28.55
N GLY A 93 10.08 -2.28 -27.30
CA GLY A 93 8.79 -2.79 -26.80
C GLY A 93 8.86 -3.92 -25.77
N TRP A 94 9.91 -4.01 -24.96
CA TRP A 94 9.90 -4.95 -23.83
C TRP A 94 9.00 -4.42 -22.72
N SER A 95 8.05 -5.26 -22.32
CA SER A 95 7.29 -5.07 -21.10
C SER A 95 7.80 -6.03 -20.04
N THR A 96 7.79 -5.57 -18.80
CA THR A 96 7.91 -6.48 -17.65
C THR A 96 6.50 -6.79 -17.20
N ILE A 97 6.18 -8.06 -16.96
CA ILE A 97 4.87 -8.53 -16.51
C ILE A 97 5.02 -9.15 -15.12
N CYS A 98 3.99 -9.02 -14.29
CA CYS A 98 3.92 -9.69 -12.99
C CYS A 98 3.37 -11.12 -13.16
N THR A 99 4.09 -12.11 -12.66
CA THR A 99 3.73 -13.53 -12.79
C THR A 99 4.03 -14.32 -11.51
N ASN A 100 3.31 -15.41 -11.31
CA ASN A 100 3.55 -16.40 -10.26
C ASN A 100 4.10 -17.72 -10.83
N CYS A 101 5.31 -17.68 -11.41
CA CYS A 101 5.96 -18.90 -11.88
C CYS A 101 6.21 -19.89 -10.71
N GLY A 102 6.10 -21.20 -10.99
CA GLY A 102 6.26 -22.30 -10.03
C GLY A 102 4.95 -22.81 -9.44
N ASN A 103 3.81 -22.34 -9.97
CA ASN A 103 2.46 -22.80 -9.58
C ASN A 103 2.02 -24.09 -10.32
N SER A 104 2.85 -24.62 -11.24
CA SER A 104 2.58 -25.77 -12.10
C SER A 104 1.43 -25.58 -13.10
N ILE A 105 1.05 -24.34 -13.39
CA ILE A 105 0.00 -23.96 -14.35
C ILE A 105 0.64 -23.02 -15.37
N CYS A 106 0.61 -23.40 -16.65
CA CYS A 106 1.00 -22.49 -17.73
C CYS A 106 -0.23 -21.70 -18.18
N GLU A 107 -0.36 -20.45 -17.74
CA GLU A 107 -1.44 -19.58 -18.15
C GLU A 107 -1.34 -19.24 -19.64
N SER A 108 -2.45 -18.81 -20.26
CA SER A 108 -2.48 -18.60 -21.72
C SER A 108 -1.54 -17.51 -22.24
N TRP A 109 -1.14 -16.59 -21.37
CA TRP A 109 -0.20 -15.50 -21.65
C TRP A 109 1.23 -15.85 -21.19
N GLU A 110 1.39 -16.93 -20.42
CA GLU A 110 2.69 -17.42 -20.02
C GLU A 110 3.32 -18.24 -21.15
N ASN A 111 4.64 -18.22 -21.18
CA ASN A 111 5.40 -18.98 -22.15
C ASN A 111 6.73 -19.41 -21.52
N LYS A 112 7.46 -20.27 -22.24
CA LYS A 112 8.75 -20.80 -21.81
C LYS A 112 9.79 -19.73 -21.48
N CYS A 113 9.66 -18.52 -22.00
CA CYS A 113 10.58 -17.42 -21.71
C CYS A 113 10.21 -16.65 -20.44
N ILE A 114 8.92 -16.61 -20.07
CA ILE A 114 8.43 -15.94 -18.87
C ILE A 114 8.47 -16.89 -17.66
N CYS A 115 7.88 -18.08 -17.80
CA CYS A 115 7.82 -19.13 -16.79
C CYS A 115 8.23 -20.49 -17.38
N PRO A 116 9.54 -20.76 -17.53
CA PRO A 116 10.04 -22.02 -18.08
C PRO A 116 9.70 -23.25 -17.23
N GLU A 117 9.44 -23.05 -15.94
CA GLU A 117 9.11 -24.13 -15.01
C GLU A 117 7.67 -24.64 -15.17
N ASP A 118 6.73 -23.77 -15.55
CA ASP A 118 5.33 -24.14 -15.75
C ASP A 118 5.00 -24.45 -17.23
N CYS A 119 5.69 -23.81 -18.18
CA CYS A 119 5.42 -23.89 -19.62
C CYS A 119 6.48 -24.69 -20.42
N ALA A 120 7.16 -25.66 -19.78
CA ALA A 120 8.35 -26.37 -20.29
C ALA A 120 8.15 -27.19 -21.58
#